data_AF-A0A1F6QMR5-F1
#
_entry.id   AF-A0A1F6QMR5-F1
#
_cell.length_a   1.000
_cell.length_b   1.000
_cell.length_c   1.000
_cell.angle_alpha   90.00
_cell.angle_beta   90.00
_cell.angle_gamma   90.00
#
_symmetry.space_group_name_H-M   'P 1'
#
loop_
_entity.id
_entity.type
_entity.pdbx_description
1 polymer ?
#
loop_
_entity_poly.entity_id
_entity_poly.type
_entity_poly.pdbx_seq_one_letter_code
_entity_poly.pdbx_strand_id
1 'polypeptide(L)'
;MAKLSIDLHDIYNKGYQIEKELQRVMTEAIEKKIPIVEIIPGKGSGQLKKTVLRFLNRPDIKKLYHQIDKDSINFGRIFVRFK
;
A
#
# COMPACT_ATOMS: atom_id res chain seq x y z
N MET A 1 -13.78 3.90 11.69
CA MET A 1 -13.06 4.63 10.62
C MET A 1 -13.16 3.84 9.33
N ALA A 2 -13.41 4.51 8.20
CA ALA A 2 -13.37 3.87 6.90
C ALA A 2 -11.94 3.39 6.59
N LYS A 3 -11.81 2.22 5.98
CA LYS A 3 -10.54 1.62 5.57
C LYS A 3 -10.69 1.06 4.18
N LEU A 4 -9.76 1.40 3.29
CA LEU A 4 -9.67 0.81 1.97
C LEU A 4 -8.62 -0.29 2.01
N SER A 5 -8.94 -1.48 1.50
CA SER A 5 -8.02 -2.62 1.51
C SER A 5 -7.75 -3.09 0.09
N ILE A 6 -6.49 -3.44 -0.19
CA ILE A 6 -6.08 -4.04 -1.45
C ILE A 6 -5.20 -5.27 -1.20
N ASP A 7 -5.54 -6.37 -1.89
CA ASP A 7 -4.72 -7.57 -1.93
C ASP A 7 -3.90 -7.60 -3.23
N LEU A 8 -2.58 -7.68 -3.08
CA LEU A 8 -1.65 -7.73 -4.21
C LEU A 8 -1.18 -9.14 -4.52
N HIS A 9 -1.67 -10.15 -3.78
CA HIS A 9 -1.24 -11.53 -3.94
C HIS A 9 -1.54 -12.06 -5.35
N ASP A 10 -2.70 -11.73 -5.93
CA ASP A 10 -3.11 -12.24 -7.24
C ASP A 10 -2.29 -11.67 -8.41
N ILE A 11 -1.65 -10.51 -8.21
CA ILE A 11 -0.87 -9.80 -9.24
C ILE A 11 0.63 -9.78 -8.93
N TYR A 12 1.09 -10.62 -8.01
CA TYR A 12 2.47 -10.62 -7.50
C TYR A 12 3.56 -10.72 -8.59
N ASN A 13 3.26 -11.38 -9.71
CA ASN A 13 4.17 -11.59 -10.83
C ASN A 13 4.04 -10.52 -11.94
N LYS A 14 3.13 -9.56 -11.80
CA LYS A 14 2.86 -8.51 -12.79
C LYS A 14 3.28 -7.15 -12.24
N GLY A 15 4.59 -6.87 -12.27
CA GLY A 15 5.20 -5.64 -11.73
C GLY A 15 4.46 -4.34 -12.09
N TYR A 16 4.14 -4.15 -13.36
CA TYR A 16 3.41 -2.96 -13.84
C TYR A 16 2.00 -2.84 -13.24
N GLN A 17 1.30 -3.97 -13.04
CA GLN A 17 -0.04 -3.96 -12.47
C GLN A 17 -0.01 -3.61 -10.98
N ILE A 18 1.03 -4.04 -10.25
CA ILE A 18 1.20 -3.70 -8.83
C ILE A 18 1.28 -2.18 -8.66
N GLU A 19 2.14 -1.51 -9.43
CA GLU A 19 2.30 -0.06 -9.32
C GLU A 19 1.03 0.70 -9.72
N LYS A 20 0.36 0.25 -10.80
CA LYS A 20 -0.92 0.84 -11.23
C LYS A 20 -1.99 0.73 -10.15
N GLU A 21 -2.13 -0.43 -9.53
CA GLU A 21 -3.11 -0.66 -8.46
C GLU A 21 -2.77 0.12 -7.18
N LEU A 22 -1.48 0.19 -6.82
CA LEU A 22 -1.01 1.05 -5.73
C LEU A 22 -1.34 2.52 -5.99
N GLN A 23 -1.13 3.01 -7.20
CA GLN A 23 -1.48 4.39 -7.53
C GLN A 23 -2.99 4.63 -7.48
N ARG A 24 -3.78 3.69 -8.02
CA ARG A 24 -5.25 3.75 -7.99
C ARG A 24 -5.78 3.83 -6.56
N VAL A 25 -5.33 2.95 -5.66
CA VAL A 25 -5.82 2.90 -4.28
C VAL A 25 -5.43 4.15 -3.48
N MET A 26 -4.25 4.72 -3.75
CA MET A 26 -3.80 5.96 -3.11
C MET A 26 -4.64 7.16 -3.55
N THR A 27 -4.89 7.29 -4.86
CA THR A 27 -5.76 8.34 -5.40
C THR A 27 -7.18 8.21 -4.86
N GLU A 28 -7.75 7.00 -4.90
CA GLU A 28 -9.09 6.72 -4.38
C GLU A 28 -9.23 7.09 -2.89
N ALA A 29 -8.22 6.79 -2.08
CA ALA A 29 -8.22 7.14 -0.66
C ALA A 29 -8.22 8.66 -0.44
N ILE A 30 -7.48 9.42 -1.24
CA ILE A 30 -7.45 10.89 -1.14
C ILE A 30 -8.80 11.48 -1.59
N GLU A 31 -9.31 11.05 -2.74
CA GLU A 31 -10.59 11.54 -3.29
C GLU A 31 -11.76 11.27 -2.35
N LYS A 32 -11.80 10.07 -1.77
CA LYS A 32 -12.85 9.65 -0.83
C LYS A 32 -12.57 10.03 0.61
N LYS A 33 -11.45 10.73 0.90
CA LYS A 33 -11.00 11.10 2.24
C LYS A 33 -10.96 9.92 3.21
N ILE A 34 -10.47 8.77 2.74
CA ILE A 34 -10.31 7.56 3.53
C ILE A 34 -9.03 7.70 4.37
N PRO A 35 -9.11 7.61 5.70
CA PRO A 35 -7.96 7.89 6.57
C PRO A 35 -6.88 6.80 6.50
N ILE A 36 -7.23 5.57 6.12
CA ILE A 36 -6.33 4.41 6.16
C ILE A 36 -6.48 3.55 4.91
N VAL A 37 -5.35 3.24 4.27
CA VAL A 37 -5.23 2.19 3.26
C VAL A 37 -4.46 1.01 3.84
N GLU A 38 -5.03 -0.19 3.76
CA GLU A 38 -4.38 -1.46 4.10
C GLU A 38 -3.94 -2.16 2.81
N ILE A 39 -2.63 -2.35 2.68
CA ILE A 39 -2.01 -3.05 1.56
C ILE A 39 -1.56 -4.42 2.04
N ILE A 40 -1.99 -5.47 1.34
CA ILE A 40 -1.66 -6.86 1.65
C ILE A 40 -0.70 -7.40 0.57
N PRO A 41 0.62 -7.22 0.73
CA PRO A 41 1.63 -7.84 -0.14
C PRO A 41 1.87 -9.34 0.15
N GLY A 42 1.31 -9.88 1.23
CA GLY A 42 1.49 -11.29 1.62
C GLY A 42 2.78 -11.59 2.39
N LYS A 43 2.94 -12.85 2.85
CA LYS A 43 4.00 -13.31 3.77
C LYS A 43 5.18 -14.06 3.10
N GLY A 44 5.22 -14.14 1.77
CA GLY A 44 6.20 -14.94 1.03
C GLY A 44 7.65 -14.44 1.12
N SER A 45 8.40 -14.48 0.01
CA SER A 45 9.81 -14.07 -0.06
C SER A 45 10.12 -12.61 0.33
N GLY A 46 9.09 -11.80 0.60
CA GLY A 46 9.20 -10.38 0.96
C GLY A 46 9.53 -9.46 -0.21
N GLN A 47 9.69 -9.98 -1.43
CA GLN A 47 9.96 -9.18 -2.62
C GLN A 47 8.82 -8.19 -2.91
N LEU A 48 7.56 -8.67 -2.88
CA LEU A 48 6.39 -7.81 -3.09
C LEU A 48 6.30 -6.71 -2.03
N LYS A 49 6.57 -7.04 -0.77
CA LYS A 49 6.65 -6.06 0.34
C LYS A 49 7.72 -4.99 0.08
N LYS A 50 8.91 -5.38 -0.41
CA LYS A 50 9.98 -4.43 -0.79
C LYS A 50 9.54 -3.52 -1.94
N THR A 51 8.85 -4.05 -2.95
CA THR A 51 8.30 -3.27 -4.07
C THR A 51 7.29 -2.22 -3.58
N VAL A 52 6.34 -2.63 -2.73
CA VAL A 52 5.35 -1.69 -2.14
C VAL A 52 6.05 -0.59 -1.34
N LEU A 53 7.01 -0.95 -0.47
CA LEU A 53 7.74 0.05 0.31
C LEU A 53 8.57 1.00 -0.57
N ARG A 54 9.13 0.51 -1.68
CA ARG A 54 9.84 1.35 -2.65
C ARG A 54 8.90 2.35 -3.32
N PHE A 55 7.72 1.91 -3.74
CA PHE A 55 6.68 2.77 -4.30
C PHE A 55 6.27 3.87 -3.31
N LEU A 56 5.96 3.50 -2.06
CA LEU A 56 5.54 4.45 -1.04
C LEU A 56 6.63 5.48 -0.71
N ASN A 57 7.90 5.09 -0.75
CA ASN A 57 9.03 5.98 -0.50
C ASN A 57 9.31 6.97 -1.64
N ARG A 58 8.65 6.87 -2.80
CA ARG A 58 8.84 7.84 -3.89
C ARG A 58 8.40 9.24 -3.42
N PRO A 59 9.14 10.32 -3.70
CA PRO A 59 8.84 11.66 -3.18
C PRO A 59 7.43 12.18 -3.53
N ASP A 60 6.94 11.84 -4.72
CA ASP A 60 5.61 12.20 -5.21
C ASP A 60 4.47 11.48 -4.47
N ILE A 61 4.73 10.28 -3.94
CA ILE A 61 3.78 9.48 -3.16
C ILE A 61 3.89 9.79 -1.67
N LYS A 62 5.12 9.94 -1.16
CA LYS A 62 5.40 10.18 0.26
C LYS A 62 4.74 11.44 0.80
N LYS A 63 4.56 12.47 -0.04
CA LYS A 63 3.87 13.72 0.33
C LYS A 63 2.35 13.56 0.53
N LEU A 64 1.77 12.44 0.08
CA LEU A 64 0.31 12.23 0.09
C LEU A 64 -0.21 11.69 1.43
N TYR A 65 0.68 11.14 2.27
CA TYR A 65 0.33 10.53 3.54
C TYR A 65 1.29 11.02 4.64
N HIS A 66 0.98 10.76 5.91
CA HIS A 66 1.82 11.21 7.03
C HIS A 66 2.51 10.07 7.79
N GLN A 67 1.97 8.85 7.73
CA GLN A 67 2.54 7.70 8.45
C GLN A 67 2.37 6.39 7.69
N ILE A 68 3.36 5.50 7.83
CA ILE A 68 3.27 4.10 7.44
C ILE A 68 3.45 3.24 8.68
N ASP A 69 2.50 2.34 8.93
CA ASP A 69 2.64 1.31 9.93
C ASP A 69 2.91 -0.04 9.27
N LYS A 70 3.93 -0.72 9.75
CA LYS A 70 4.21 -2.12 9.39
C LYS A 70 3.63 -2.97 10.51
N ASP A 71 2.75 -3.90 10.16
CA ASP A 71 2.17 -4.80 11.15
C ASP A 71 3.27 -5.71 11.72
N SER A 72 3.46 -5.65 13.04
CA SER A 72 4.47 -6.42 13.79
C SER A 72 4.01 -7.84 14.10
N ILE A 73 2.72 -8.15 13.94
CA ILE A 73 2.10 -9.45 14.20
C ILE A 73 1.80 -10.14 12.86
N ASN A 74 1.23 -9.42 11.89
CA ASN A 74 0.99 -9.89 10.53
C ASN A 74 1.92 -9.21 9.54
N PHE A 75 3.17 -9.65 9.47
CA PHE A 75 4.20 -9.08 8.58
C PHE A 75 3.82 -8.94 7.10
N GLY A 76 2.75 -9.58 6.64
CA GLY A 76 2.19 -9.46 5.30
C GLY A 76 1.27 -8.25 5.09
N ARG A 77 1.22 -7.28 6.00
CA ARG A 77 0.38 -6.07 5.89
C ARG A 77 1.20 -4.79 6.06
N ILE A 78 0.78 -3.76 5.33
CA ILE A 78 1.27 -2.39 5.44
C ILE A 78 0.06 -1.47 5.53
N PHE A 79 0.06 -0.55 6.48
CA PHE A 79 -0.96 0.49 6.59
C PHE A 79 -0.38 1.84 6.23
N VAL A 80 -1.11 2.59 5.41
CA VAL A 80 -0.78 3.97 5.03
C VAL A 80 -1.86 4.88 5.61
N ARG A 81 -1.44 5.88 6.40
CA ARG A 81 -2.34 6.83 7.05
C ARG A 81 -2.30 8.20 6.39
N PHE A 82 -3.46 8.65 5.97
CA PHE A 82 -3.70 9.96 5.36
C PHE A 82 -4.12 10.95 6.45
N LYS A 83 -3.85 12.24 6.23
CA LYS A 83 -4.24 13.30 7.16
C LYS A 83 -5.75 13.54 7.12
#